data_AF-A0A534P3R4-F1
#
_entry.id   AF-A0A534P3R4-F1
#
_cell.length_a   1.000
_cell.length_b   1.000
_cell.length_c   1.000
_cell.angle_alpha   90.00
_cell.angle_beta   90.00
_cell.angle_gamma   90.00
#
_symmetry.space_group_name_H-M   'P 1'
#
loop_
_entity.id
_entity.type
_entity.pdbx_description
1 polymer ?
#
loop_
_entity_poly.entity_id
_entity_poly.type
_entity_poly.pdbx_seq_one_letter_code
_entity_poly.pdbx_strand_id
1 'polypeptide(L)'
;GTQAAKEAGNMVDLDSDPTKLLEVVEVGKQLLMTRGTLTTFSIANDVAKYFAILPALFVGVFPELSPLNVMRLASPYSAILSAVVFNAIIIILLIPLALRGVRYRPLGAAALLRRSLLIYGVGGVVAPFVGIKIIDLGLAAVGLV
;
A
#
# COMPACT_ATOMS: atom_id res chain seq x y z
N GLY A 1 -4.91 37.45 15.19
CA GLY A 1 -5.84 36.99 16.25
C GLY A 1 -6.74 35.90 15.72
N THR A 2 -7.16 34.95 16.57
CA THR A 2 -7.91 33.74 16.16
C THR A 2 -9.27 34.02 15.52
N GLN A 3 -9.97 35.09 15.93
CA GLN A 3 -11.27 35.44 15.35
C GLN A 3 -11.17 35.82 13.86
N ALA A 4 -10.26 36.73 13.50
CA ALA A 4 -10.06 37.15 12.11
C ALA A 4 -9.63 35.99 11.19
N ALA A 5 -8.80 35.08 11.68
CA ALA A 5 -8.42 33.89 10.92
C ALA A 5 -9.56 32.89 10.78
N LYS A 6 -10.39 32.72 11.81
CA LYS A 6 -11.56 31.83 11.79
C LYS A 6 -12.60 32.29 10.76
N GLU A 7 -12.87 33.59 10.70
CA GLU A 7 -13.82 34.17 9.74
C GLU A 7 -13.35 34.02 8.28
N ALA A 8 -12.03 34.02 8.06
CA ALA A 8 -11.42 33.87 6.75
C ALA A 8 -11.03 32.42 6.37
N GLY A 9 -11.15 31.46 7.30
CA GLY A 9 -10.68 30.08 7.09
C GLY A 9 -9.16 29.93 7.01
N ASN A 10 -8.41 30.89 7.54
CA ASN A 10 -6.94 30.92 7.47
C ASN A 10 -6.29 30.21 8.67
N MET A 11 -5.04 29.77 8.47
CA MET A 11 -4.18 29.28 9.56
C MET A 11 -3.74 30.45 10.44
N VAL A 12 -3.56 30.18 11.74
CA VAL A 12 -3.02 31.14 12.71
C VAL A 12 -1.59 30.74 13.05
N ASP A 13 -0.64 31.60 12.72
CA ASP A 13 0.72 31.50 13.24
C ASP A 13 0.78 32.16 14.62
N LEU A 14 1.06 31.37 15.66
CA LEU A 14 1.12 31.82 17.04
C LEU A 14 2.44 32.53 17.37
N ASP A 15 3.52 32.20 16.66
CA ASP A 15 4.86 32.75 16.91
C ASP A 15 5.18 33.93 15.97
N SER A 16 4.30 34.19 15.00
CA SER A 16 4.42 35.27 14.02
C SER A 16 5.76 35.26 13.27
N ASP A 17 6.27 34.06 12.99
CA ASP A 17 7.52 33.83 12.30
C ASP A 17 7.25 33.43 10.84
N PRO A 18 7.62 34.27 9.86
CA PRO A 18 7.35 33.99 8.44
C PRO A 18 8.02 32.71 7.93
N THR A 19 9.05 32.19 8.60
CA THR A 19 9.71 30.94 8.23
C THR A 19 8.83 29.71 8.45
N LYS A 20 7.86 29.77 9.38
CA LYS A 20 6.90 28.67 9.65
C LYS A 20 6.00 28.33 8.47
N LEU A 21 5.80 29.26 7.53
CA LEU A 21 5.09 28.97 6.29
C LEU A 21 5.77 27.87 5.49
N LEU A 22 7.11 27.78 5.54
CA LEU A 22 7.85 26.70 4.88
C LEU A 22 7.57 25.35 5.53
N GLU A 23 7.53 25.29 6.87
CA GLU A 23 7.21 24.08 7.63
C GLU A 23 5.79 23.58 7.32
N VAL A 24 4.81 24.50 7.28
CA VAL A 24 3.41 24.19 6.96
C VAL A 24 3.30 23.61 5.54
N VAL A 25 4.00 24.20 4.56
CA VAL A 25 4.04 23.70 3.19
C VAL A 25 4.71 22.32 3.13
N GLU A 26 5.77 22.09 3.91
CA GLU A 26 6.46 20.80 3.96
C GLU A 26 5.57 19.69 4.54
N VAL A 27 4.87 19.96 5.65
CA VAL A 27 3.89 19.04 6.24
C VAL A 27 2.78 18.72 5.23
N GLY A 28 2.25 19.72 4.54
CA GLY A 28 1.24 19.54 3.49
C GLY A 28 1.74 18.64 2.36
N LYS A 29 2.97 18.86 1.87
CA LYS A 29 3.60 18.02 0.84
C LYS A 29 3.81 16.59 1.32
N GLN A 30 4.27 16.40 2.56
CA GLN A 30 4.47 15.07 3.14
C GLN A 30 3.14 14.30 3.24
N LEU A 31 2.05 14.95 3.65
CA LEU A 31 0.73 14.32 3.70
C LEU A 31 0.24 13.88 2.31
N LEU A 32 0.37 14.76 1.30
CA LEU A 32 -0.01 14.44 -0.08
C LEU A 32 0.82 13.30 -0.65
N MET A 33 2.13 13.32 -0.45
CA MET A 33 3.06 12.29 -0.92
C MET A 33 2.79 10.95 -0.25
N THR A 34 2.52 10.94 1.06
CA THR A 34 2.20 9.73 1.82
C THR A 34 0.91 9.10 1.30
N ARG A 35 -0.14 9.91 1.08
CA ARG A 35 -1.40 9.43 0.53
C ARG A 35 -1.21 8.83 -0.86
N GLY A 36 -0.57 9.56 -1.79
CA GLY A 36 -0.37 9.07 -3.16
C GLY A 36 0.47 7.79 -3.23
N THR A 37 1.47 7.70 -2.35
CA THR A 37 2.31 6.51 -2.17
C THR A 37 1.49 5.31 -1.70
N LEU A 38 0.69 5.46 -0.65
CA LEU A 38 -0.14 4.38 -0.12
C LEU A 38 -1.18 3.94 -1.14
N THR A 39 -1.79 4.86 -1.89
CA THR A 39 -2.71 4.52 -2.97
C THR A 39 -2.01 3.70 -4.06
N THR A 40 -0.81 4.12 -4.47
CA THR A 40 -0.02 3.39 -5.48
C THR A 40 0.31 1.97 -5.01
N PHE A 41 0.76 1.83 -3.76
CA PHE A 41 1.04 0.53 -3.16
C PHE A 41 -0.21 -0.35 -3.09
N SER A 42 -1.34 0.19 -2.62
CA SER A 42 -2.60 -0.56 -2.47
C SER A 42 -3.15 -1.03 -3.82
N ILE A 43 -3.11 -0.18 -4.85
CA ILE A 43 -3.54 -0.57 -6.20
C ILE A 43 -2.63 -1.68 -6.75
N ALA A 44 -1.31 -1.52 -6.61
CA ALA A 44 -0.36 -2.54 -7.05
C ALA A 44 -0.55 -3.87 -6.31
N ASN A 45 -0.92 -3.80 -5.02
CA ASN A 45 -1.20 -4.97 -4.19
C ASN A 45 -2.42 -5.78 -4.66
N ASP A 46 -3.46 -5.11 -5.17
CA ASP A 46 -4.66 -5.79 -5.65
C ASP A 46 -4.38 -6.70 -6.85
N VAL A 47 -3.37 -6.38 -7.68
CA VAL A 47 -2.92 -7.23 -8.79
C VAL A 47 -2.57 -8.64 -8.30
N ALA A 48 -1.75 -8.75 -7.26
CA ALA A 48 -1.35 -10.03 -6.71
C ALA A 48 -2.52 -10.83 -6.12
N LYS A 49 -3.49 -10.14 -5.51
CA LYS A 49 -4.70 -10.78 -4.97
C LYS A 49 -5.53 -11.42 -6.09
N TYR A 50 -5.64 -10.77 -7.24
CA TYR A 50 -6.32 -11.38 -8.40
C TYR A 50 -5.61 -12.65 -8.88
N PHE A 51 -4.28 -12.66 -8.93
CA PHE A 51 -3.51 -13.86 -9.28
C PHE A 51 -3.61 -14.99 -8.25
N ALA A 52 -3.90 -14.69 -6.97
CA ALA A 52 -4.15 -15.72 -5.96
C ALA A 52 -5.58 -16.28 -6.06
N ILE A 53 -6.57 -15.40 -6.18
CA ILE A 53 -7.98 -15.74 -5.97
C ILE A 53 -8.64 -16.26 -7.25
N LEU A 54 -8.37 -15.65 -8.42
CA LEU A 54 -9.03 -16.06 -9.67
C LEU A 54 -8.75 -17.53 -10.03
N PRO A 55 -7.50 -18.03 -10.01
CA PRO A 55 -7.26 -19.43 -10.31
C PRO A 55 -7.88 -20.34 -9.26
N ALA A 56 -7.81 -19.97 -7.98
CA ALA A 56 -8.39 -20.73 -6.89
C ALA A 56 -9.91 -20.92 -7.05
N LEU A 57 -10.64 -19.87 -7.42
CA LEU A 57 -12.09 -19.94 -7.58
C LEU A 57 -12.53 -20.73 -8.81
N PHE A 58 -11.77 -20.65 -9.91
CA PHE A 58 -12.29 -21.05 -11.21
C PHE A 58 -11.57 -22.23 -11.86
N VAL A 59 -10.38 -22.65 -11.42
CA VAL A 59 -9.64 -23.76 -12.06
C VAL A 59 -10.40 -25.10 -12.03
N GLY A 60 -11.29 -25.30 -11.05
CA GLY A 60 -12.17 -26.48 -11.02
C GLY A 60 -13.24 -26.51 -12.13
N VAL A 61 -13.58 -25.35 -12.70
CA VAL A 61 -14.60 -25.20 -13.76
C VAL A 61 -13.97 -24.88 -15.11
N PHE A 62 -12.91 -24.07 -15.10
CA PHE A 62 -12.16 -23.60 -16.27
C PHE A 62 -10.68 -23.94 -16.09
N PRO A 63 -10.25 -25.17 -16.43
CA PRO A 63 -8.85 -25.62 -16.31
C PRO A 63 -7.86 -24.74 -17.09
N GLU A 64 -8.33 -24.03 -18.12
CA GLU A 64 -7.56 -23.09 -18.93
C GLU A 64 -6.99 -21.92 -18.11
N LEU A 65 -7.52 -21.68 -16.91
CA LEU A 65 -7.01 -20.67 -15.97
C LEU A 65 -5.86 -21.16 -15.11
N SER A 66 -5.47 -22.45 -15.21
CA SER A 66 -4.32 -23.02 -14.49
C SER A 66 -3.01 -22.23 -14.66
N PRO A 67 -2.66 -21.70 -15.86
CA PRO A 67 -1.48 -20.86 -16.05
C PRO A 67 -1.49 -19.55 -15.26
N LEU A 68 -2.67 -19.06 -14.84
CA LEU A 68 -2.78 -17.87 -13.98
C LEU A 68 -2.40 -18.15 -12.53
N ASN A 69 -2.27 -19.42 -12.10
CA ASN A 69 -1.71 -19.78 -10.79
C ASN A 69 -0.18 -19.60 -10.77
N VAL A 70 0.27 -18.37 -10.97
CA VAL A 70 1.69 -17.99 -11.01
C VAL A 70 2.38 -18.34 -9.69
N MET A 71 1.68 -18.20 -8.57
CA MET A 71 2.20 -18.51 -7.23
C MET A 71 2.23 -20.00 -6.90
N ARG A 72 1.60 -20.86 -7.72
CA ARG A 72 1.48 -22.30 -7.51
C ARG A 72 1.05 -22.64 -6.07
N LEU A 73 -0.05 -22.04 -5.63
CA LEU A 73 -0.57 -22.21 -4.26
C LEU A 73 -1.09 -23.64 -4.05
N ALA A 74 -1.02 -24.14 -2.81
CA ALA A 74 -1.22 -25.55 -2.49
C ALA A 74 -2.63 -26.06 -2.81
N SER A 75 -3.67 -25.28 -2.47
CA SER A 75 -5.06 -25.60 -2.80
C SER A 75 -5.89 -24.32 -2.99
N PRO A 76 -7.09 -24.41 -3.61
CA PRO A 76 -8.02 -23.29 -3.68
C PRO A 76 -8.35 -22.67 -2.32
N TYR A 77 -8.52 -23.51 -1.31
CA TYR A 77 -8.85 -23.08 0.05
C TYR A 77 -7.67 -22.33 0.68
N SER A 78 -6.47 -22.89 0.64
CA SER A 78 -5.27 -22.25 1.19
C SER A 78 -4.95 -20.93 0.48
N ALA A 79 -5.21 -20.84 -0.84
CA ALA A 79 -5.01 -19.63 -1.62
C ALA A 79 -5.90 -18.46 -1.15
N ILE A 80 -7.20 -18.72 -0.98
CA ILE A 80 -8.15 -17.71 -0.50
C ILE A 80 -7.80 -17.31 0.94
N LEU A 81 -7.53 -18.29 1.81
CA LEU A 81 -7.17 -18.04 3.20
C LEU A 81 -5.89 -17.19 3.30
N SER A 82 -4.85 -17.54 2.53
CA SER A 82 -3.58 -16.81 2.50
C SER A 82 -3.77 -15.37 2.02
N ALA A 83 -4.59 -15.15 0.99
CA ALA A 83 -4.89 -13.81 0.47
C ALA A 83 -5.63 -12.94 1.50
N VAL A 84 -6.58 -13.51 2.24
CA VAL A 84 -7.33 -12.82 3.30
C VAL A 84 -6.43 -12.49 4.48
N VAL A 85 -5.62 -13.45 4.95
CA VAL A 85 -4.66 -13.24 6.05
C VAL A 85 -3.62 -12.19 5.68
N PHE A 86 -3.09 -12.22 4.46
CA PHE A 86 -2.16 -11.20 3.99
C PHE A 86 -2.78 -9.79 4.01
N ASN A 87 -4.05 -9.67 3.62
CA ASN A 87 -4.76 -8.38 3.64
C ASN A 87 -4.86 -7.80 5.08
N ALA A 88 -5.13 -8.65 6.07
CA ALA A 88 -5.15 -8.22 7.47
C ALA A 88 -3.76 -7.76 7.94
N ILE A 89 -2.71 -8.52 7.61
CA ILE A 89 -1.34 -8.22 8.02
C ILE A 89 -0.83 -6.94 7.36
N ILE A 90 -1.06 -6.76 6.05
CA ILE A 90 -0.48 -5.64 5.32
C ILE A 90 -1.00 -4.29 5.81
N ILE A 91 -2.25 -4.22 6.30
CA ILE A 91 -2.80 -3.02 6.94
C ILE A 91 -1.95 -2.64 8.16
N ILE A 92 -1.67 -3.59 9.05
CA ILE A 92 -0.88 -3.36 10.27
C ILE A 92 0.53 -2.87 9.90
N LEU A 93 1.15 -3.47 8.88
CA LEU A 93 2.49 -3.09 8.42
C LEU A 93 2.53 -1.69 7.79
N LEU A 94 1.43 -1.22 7.20
CA LEU A 94 1.35 0.11 6.58
C LEU A 94 0.98 1.22 7.56
N ILE A 95 0.41 0.92 8.74
CA ILE A 95 0.08 1.94 9.75
C ILE A 95 1.28 2.81 10.14
N PRO A 96 2.48 2.27 10.46
CA PRO A 96 3.64 3.09 10.77
C PRO A 96 4.03 4.04 9.64
N LEU A 97 3.88 3.62 8.37
CA LEU A 97 4.15 4.45 7.20
C LEU A 97 3.11 5.57 7.05
N ALA A 98 1.83 5.27 7.31
CA ALA A 98 0.75 6.26 7.29
C ALA A 98 0.91 7.33 8.38
N LEU A 99 1.38 6.95 9.56
CA LEU A 99 1.56 7.87 10.70
C LEU A 99 2.86 8.68 10.62
N ARG A 100 3.98 8.03 10.26
CA ARG A 100 5.28 8.73 10.15
C ARG A 100 5.39 9.55 8.86
N GLY A 101 4.63 9.17 7.84
CA GLY A 101 4.67 9.76 6.51
C GLY A 101 5.93 9.42 5.72
N VAL A 102 5.86 9.66 4.42
CA VAL A 102 6.97 9.49 3.48
C VAL A 102 7.85 10.73 3.53
N ARG A 103 9.16 10.56 3.80
CA ARG A 103 10.11 11.67 3.85
C ARG A 103 10.08 12.47 2.54
N TYR A 104 9.78 13.76 2.65
CA TYR A 104 9.86 14.68 1.52
C TYR A 104 11.30 14.79 1.03
N ARG A 105 11.47 14.90 -0.29
CA ARG A 105 12.73 15.27 -0.92
C ARG A 105 12.46 16.32 -1.98
N PRO A 106 13.23 17.42 -2.04
CA PRO A 106 13.07 18.45 -3.04
C PRO A 106 13.60 17.96 -4.40
N LEU A 107 12.80 17.15 -5.09
CA LEU A 107 13.06 16.65 -6.43
C LEU A 107 11.98 17.17 -7.37
N GLY A 108 12.28 17.26 -8.67
CA GLY A 108 11.28 17.58 -9.69
C GLY A 108 10.13 16.57 -9.69
N ALA A 109 8.93 17.02 -10.08
CA ALA A 109 7.71 16.21 -10.01
C ALA A 109 7.84 14.85 -10.74
N ALA A 110 8.44 14.82 -11.93
CA ALA A 110 8.66 13.60 -12.70
C ALA A 110 9.60 12.62 -11.96
N ALA A 111 10.65 13.13 -11.32
CA ALA A 111 11.58 12.30 -10.54
C ALA A 111 10.92 11.73 -9.28
N LEU A 112 10.07 12.51 -8.61
CA LEU A 112 9.27 12.05 -7.47
C LEU A 112 8.28 10.95 -7.89
N LEU A 113 7.56 11.15 -8.99
CA LEU A 113 6.61 10.17 -9.51
C LEU A 113 7.32 8.85 -9.85
N ARG A 114 8.41 8.91 -10.64
CA ARG A 114 9.17 7.71 -11.02
C ARG A 114 9.68 6.97 -9.79
N ARG A 115 10.20 7.70 -8.79
CA ARG A 115 10.64 7.10 -7.53
C ARG A 115 9.50 6.44 -6.77
N SER A 116 8.35 7.09 -6.69
CA SER A 116 7.18 6.53 -6.01
C SER A 116 6.71 5.23 -6.68
N LEU A 117 6.59 5.23 -8.00
CA LEU A 117 6.24 4.05 -8.78
C LEU A 117 7.26 2.92 -8.62
N LEU A 118 8.56 3.24 -8.65
CA LEU A 118 9.62 2.25 -8.49
C LEU A 118 9.68 1.64 -7.08
N ILE A 119 9.48 2.43 -6.03
CA ILE A 119 9.59 1.92 -4.66
C ILE A 119 8.27 1.30 -4.22
N TYR A 120 7.17 2.04 -4.33
CA TYR A 120 5.87 1.67 -3.77
C TYR A 120 4.97 0.97 -4.77
N GLY A 121 5.10 1.25 -6.07
CA GLY A 121 4.43 0.47 -7.10
C GLY A 121 5.03 -0.92 -7.21
N VAL A 122 6.34 -1.04 -7.49
CA VAL A 122 7.01 -2.35 -7.56
C VAL A 122 6.97 -3.06 -6.21
N GLY A 123 7.20 -2.36 -5.09
CA GLY A 123 7.05 -2.92 -3.76
C GLY A 123 5.63 -3.44 -3.50
N GLY A 124 4.62 -2.71 -3.96
CA GLY A 124 3.21 -3.11 -3.88
C GLY A 124 2.87 -4.32 -4.74
N VAL A 125 3.59 -4.56 -5.83
CA VAL A 125 3.47 -5.80 -6.61
C VAL A 125 4.21 -6.94 -5.92
N VAL A 126 5.48 -6.76 -5.55
CA VAL A 126 6.33 -7.88 -5.10
C VAL A 126 5.94 -8.37 -3.69
N ALA A 127 5.67 -7.45 -2.76
CA ALA A 127 5.37 -7.78 -1.37
C ALA A 127 4.21 -8.79 -1.21
N PRO A 128 3.04 -8.62 -1.85
CA PRO A 128 1.95 -9.61 -1.73
C PRO A 128 2.24 -10.94 -2.39
N PHE A 129 2.93 -10.99 -3.54
CA PHE A 129 3.31 -12.28 -4.15
C PHE A 129 4.15 -13.12 -3.18
N VAL A 130 5.13 -12.47 -2.54
CA VAL A 130 5.99 -13.12 -1.54
C VAL A 130 5.21 -13.45 -0.27
N GLY A 131 4.44 -12.49 0.25
CA GLY A 131 3.71 -12.64 1.51
C GLY A 131 2.63 -13.72 1.46
N ILE A 132 1.79 -13.72 0.40
CA ILE A 132 0.76 -14.75 0.20
C ILE A 132 1.41 -16.12 0.07
N LYS A 133 2.50 -16.23 -0.69
CA LYS A 133 3.20 -17.52 -0.84
C LYS A 133 3.78 -18.04 0.48
N ILE A 134 4.36 -17.17 1.30
CA ILE A 134 4.89 -17.55 2.62
C ILE A 134 3.76 -18.02 3.53
N ILE A 135 2.62 -17.34 3.54
CA ILE A 135 1.47 -17.73 4.34
C ILE A 135 0.93 -19.10 3.88
N ASP A 136 0.79 -19.31 2.57
CA ASP A 136 0.34 -20.58 1.99
C ASP A 136 1.26 -21.74 2.37
N LEU A 137 2.58 -21.53 2.27
CA LEU A 137 3.57 -22.53 2.69
C LEU A 137 3.50 -22.82 4.18
N GLY A 138 3.27 -21.80 5.02
CA GLY A 138 3.09 -21.96 6.45
C GLY A 138 1.85 -22.78 6.81
N LEU A 139 0.73 -22.52 6.12
CA LEU A 139 -0.52 -23.28 6.30
C LEU A 139 -0.34 -24.75 5.90
N ALA A 140 0.30 -24.99 4.75
CA ALA A 140 0.59 -26.34 4.26
C ALA A 140 1.55 -27.10 5.19
N ALA A 141 2.57 -26.43 5.72
CA ALA A 141 3.55 -27.04 6.63
C ALA A 141 2.95 -27.48 7.97
N VAL A 142 1.92 -26.77 8.46
CA VAL A 142 1.23 -27.08 9.72
C VAL A 142 0.11 -28.10 9.51
N GLY A 143 -0.19 -28.50 8.26
CA GLY A 143 -1.26 -29.45 7.93
C GLY A 143 -2.66 -28.88 8.15
N LEU A 144 -2.80 -27.55 8.14
CA LEU A 144 -4.10 -26.89 8.21
C LEU A 144 -4.87 -27.00 6.89
N VAL A 145 -4.17 -27.33 5.79
CA VAL A 145 -4.70 -27.57 4.45
C VAL A 145 -3.85 -28.59 3.71
#